data_AF-A0AB39MEC9-F1
#
_entry.id   AF-A0AB39MEC9-F1
#
_cell.length_a   1.000
_cell.length_b   1.000
_cell.length_c   1.000
_cell.angle_alpha   90.00
_cell.angle_beta   90.00
_cell.angle_gamma   90.00
#
_symmetry.space_group_name_H-M   'P 1'
#
loop_
_entity.id
_entity.type
_entity.pdbx_description
1 polymer ?
#
loop_
_entity_poly.entity_id
_entity_poly.type
_entity_poly.pdbx_seq_one_letter_code
_entity_poly.pdbx_strand_id
1 'polypeptide(L)' 'MTGPETIGREIIRLEVAEERDGPRMGKNRRGELETRIKALRWALNVLLTGDTTEPPGDALEAFLGPLRASEGGNA' A
#
# COMPACT_ATOMS: atom_id res chain seq x y z
N MET A 1 -13.61 10.42 9.93
CA MET A 1 -13.01 9.25 9.25
C MET A 1 -12.17 9.83 8.13
N THR A 2 -10.84 9.72 8.04
CA THR A 2 -9.98 8.53 8.22
C THR A 2 -8.54 8.97 7.86
N GLY A 3 -7.53 8.58 8.64
CA GLY A 3 -6.11 8.79 8.29
C GLY A 3 -5.47 7.49 7.77
N PRO A 4 -5.27 6.47 8.63
CA PRO A 4 -4.55 5.25 8.27
C PRO A 4 -5.31 4.32 7.31
N GLU A 5 -6.63 4.13 7.51
CA GLU A 5 -7.42 3.17 6.73
C GLU A 5 -7.55 3.57 5.26
N THR A 6 -7.73 4.86 4.97
CA THR A 6 -7.80 5.36 3.59
C THR A 6 -6.48 5.14 2.86
N ILE A 7 -5.34 5.35 3.53
CA ILE A 7 -4.02 5.07 2.97
C ILE A 7 -3.84 3.57 2.75
N GLY A 8 -4.24 2.74 3.72
CA GLY A 8 -4.17 1.28 3.62
C GLY A 8 -4.94 0.73 2.43
N ARG A 9 -6.19 1.19 2.21
CA ARG A 9 -6.99 0.78 1.05
C ARG A 9 -6.40 1.25 -0.28
N GLU A 10 -5.83 2.45 -0.33
CA GLU A 10 -5.17 2.94 -1.54
C GLU A 10 -3.91 2.12 -1.88
N ILE A 11 -3.12 1.72 -0.88
CA ILE A 11 -1.97 0.81 -1.09
C ILE A 11 -2.46 -0.48 -1.76
N ILE A 12 -3.48 -1.12 -1.19
CA ILE A 12 -4.03 -2.38 -1.72
C ILE A 12 -4.53 -2.21 -3.16
N ARG A 13 -5.27 -1.12 -3.44
CA ARG A 13 -5.76 -0.81 -4.78
C ARG A 13 -4.63 -0.68 -5.80
N LEU A 14 -3.53 -0.03 -5.41
CA LEU A 14 -2.38 0.17 -6.27
C LEU A 14 -1.55 -1.11 -6.45
N GLU A 15 -1.36 -1.92 -5.39
CA GLU A 15 -0.72 -3.24 -5.47
C GLU A 15 -1.48 -4.15 -6.44
N VAL A 16 -2.83 -4.19 -6.38
CA VAL A 16 -3.66 -4.95 -7.32
C VAL A 16 -3.55 -4.41 -8.75
N ALA A 17 -3.53 -3.08 -8.92
CA ALA A 17 -3.36 -2.48 -10.24
C ALA A 17 -1.96 -2.77 -10.83
N GLU A 18 -0.93 -2.79 -10.00
CA GLU A 18 0.43 -3.15 -10.38
C GLU A 18 0.49 -4.62 -10.83
N GLU A 19 -0.10 -5.54 -10.08
CA GLU A 19 -0.13 -6.96 -10.42
C GLU A 19 -0.90 -7.24 -11.71
N ARG A 20 -2.11 -6.65 -11.84
CA ARG A 20 -3.00 -6.88 -12.99
C ARG A 20 -2.49 -6.23 -14.28
N ASP A 21 -2.04 -4.98 -14.20
CA ASP A 21 -1.77 -4.15 -15.36
C ASP A 21 -0.27 -3.88 -15.57
N GLY A 22 0.57 -4.12 -14.56
CA GLY A 22 2.03 -3.90 -14.60
C GLY A 22 2.75 -4.54 -15.79
N PRO A 23 2.43 -5.77 -16.24
CA PRO A 23 3.02 -6.36 -17.44
C PRO A 23 2.71 -5.59 -18.73
N ARG A 24 1.60 -4.84 -18.75
CA ARG A 24 1.15 -4.03 -19.90
C ARG A 24 1.51 -2.55 -19.75
N MET A 25 1.98 -2.12 -18.57
CA MET A 25 2.40 -0.74 -18.33
C MET A 25 3.79 -0.47 -18.88
N GLY A 26 3.97 0.70 -19.51
CA GLY A 26 5.29 1.19 -19.88
C GLY A 26 6.18 1.42 -18.65
N LYS A 27 7.50 1.26 -18.82
CA LYS A 27 8.50 1.31 -17.74
C LYS A 27 8.37 2.54 -16.82
N ASN A 28 8.15 3.73 -17.40
CA ASN A 28 8.04 4.97 -16.63
C ASN A 28 6.79 4.95 -15.73
N ARG A 29 5.65 4.57 -16.29
CA ARG A 29 4.37 4.48 -15.57
C ARG A 29 4.41 3.45 -14.45
N ARG A 30 5.09 2.31 -14.70
CA ARG A 30 5.31 1.30 -13.66
C ARG A 30 6.20 1.84 -12.54
N GLY A 31 7.29 2.54 -12.87
CA GLY A 31 8.16 3.18 -11.87
C GLY A 31 7.44 4.24 -11.03
N GLU A 32 6.55 5.03 -11.62
CA GLU A 32 5.71 5.99 -10.90
C GLU A 32 4.76 5.29 -9.92
N LEU A 33 4.14 4.19 -10.35
CA LEU A 33 3.26 3.37 -9.51
C LEU A 33 4.01 2.75 -8.34
N GLU A 34 5.15 2.09 -8.60
CA GLU A 34 6.04 1.53 -7.58
C GLU A 34 6.48 2.59 -6.56
N THR A 35 6.83 3.79 -7.03
CA THR A 35 7.24 4.91 -6.17
C THR A 35 6.10 5.36 -5.28
N ARG A 36 4.88 5.46 -5.83
CA ARG A 36 3.68 5.84 -5.08
C ARG A 36 3.33 4.81 -4.01
N ILE A 37 3.39 3.51 -4.34
CA ILE A 37 3.16 2.43 -3.38
C ILE A 37 4.16 2.53 -2.23
N LYS A 38 5.46 2.68 -2.53
CA LYS A 38 6.51 2.85 -1.52
C LYS A 38 6.27 4.06 -0.63
N ALA A 39 5.92 5.21 -1.20
CA ALA A 39 5.66 6.43 -0.44
C ALA A 39 4.46 6.28 0.50
N LEU A 40 3.37 5.65 0.05
CA LEU A 40 2.19 5.41 0.89
C LEU A 40 2.48 4.41 2.00
N ARG A 41 3.22 3.33 1.71
CA ARG A 41 3.65 2.36 2.72
C ARG A 41 4.52 3.01 3.79
N TRP A 42 5.42 3.90 3.41
CA TRP A 42 6.20 4.70 4.36
C TRP A 42 5.32 5.62 5.20
N ALA A 43 4.45 6.42 4.57
CA ALA A 43 3.55 7.32 5.29
C ALA A 43 2.64 6.56 6.28
N LEU A 44 2.13 5.40 5.88
CA LEU A 44 1.30 4.57 6.76
C LEU A 44 2.13 4.00 7.92
N ASN A 45 3.37 3.55 7.68
CA ASN A 45 4.24 3.10 8.76
C ASN A 45 4.44 4.20 9.82
N VAL A 46 4.81 5.41 9.39
CA VAL A 46 4.99 6.56 10.29
C VAL A 46 3.72 6.88 11.06
N LEU A 47 2.54 6.78 10.43
CA LEU A 47 1.26 6.99 11.11
C LEU A 47 0.94 5.91 12.15
N LEU A 48 1.38 4.68 11.93
CA LEU A 48 1.13 3.55 12.83
C LEU A 48 2.12 3.50 14.00
N THR A 49 3.38 3.81 13.76
CA THR A 49 4.47 3.67 14.75
C THR A 49 4.90 4.99 15.37
N GLY A 50 4.67 6.11 14.69
CA GLY A 50 5.26 7.40 15.05
C GLY A 50 6.75 7.53 14.72
N ASP A 51 7.37 6.50 14.13
CA ASP A 51 8.81 6.46 13.86
C ASP A 51 9.09 6.71 12.37
N THR A 52 9.84 7.78 12.08
CA THR A 52 10.25 8.17 10.72
C THR A 52 11.56 7.54 10.27
N THR A 53 12.28 6.88 11.17
CA THR A 53 13.60 6.29 10.94
C THR A 53 13.52 4.81 10.59
N GLU A 54 12.45 4.14 11.02
CA GLU A 54 12.23 2.73 10.70
C GLU A 54 11.59 2.56 9.32
N PRO A 55 12.10 1.62 8.49
CA PRO A 55 11.44 1.25 7.25
C PRO A 55 10.10 0.55 7.54
N PRO A 56 9.18 0.55 6.55
CA PRO A 56 7.95 -0.23 6.64
C PRO A 56 8.19 -1.70 7.03
N GLY A 57 7.52 -2.16 8.09
CA GLY A 57 7.74 -3.50 8.66
C GLY A 57 6.48 -4.16 9.21
N ASP A 58 6.63 -4.95 10.28
CA ASP A 58 5.57 -5.82 10.82
C ASP A 58 4.29 -5.07 11.19
N ALA A 59 4.40 -3.86 11.75
CA ALA A 59 3.24 -3.04 12.10
C ALA A 59 2.39 -2.68 10.87
N LEU A 60 3.04 -2.38 9.75
CA LEU A 60 2.36 -2.11 8.48
C LEU A 60 1.66 -3.38 7.96
N GLU A 61 2.36 -4.52 7.92
CA GLU A 61 1.79 -5.76 7.39
C GLU A 61 0.65 -6.30 8.27
N ALA A 62 0.77 -6.17 9.60
CA ALA A 62 -0.30 -6.51 10.54
C ALA A 62 -1.56 -5.64 10.30
N PHE A 63 -1.38 -4.39 9.91
CA PHE A 63 -2.50 -3.49 9.56
C PHE A 63 -3.10 -3.82 8.18
N LEU A 64 -2.26 -4.06 7.17
CA LEU A 64 -2.72 -4.33 5.79
C LEU A 64 -3.36 -5.72 5.64
N GLY A 65 -2.91 -6.72 6.41
CA GLY A 65 -3.39 -8.10 6.32
C GLY A 65 -4.92 -8.23 6.39
N PRO A 66 -5.59 -7.75 7.46
CA PRO A 66 -7.05 -7.78 7.57
C PRO A 66 -7.75 -6.98 6.47
N LEU A 67 -7.19 -5.85 6.03
CA LEU A 67 -7.76 -5.04 4.95
C LEU A 67 -7.72 -5.80 3.61
N ARG A 68 -6.63 -6.48 3.28
CA ARG A 68 -6.53 -7.33 2.08
C ARG A 68 -7.55 -8.46 2.11
N ALA A 69 -7.71 -9.12 3.25
CA ALA A 69 -8.72 -10.18 3.42
C ALA A 69 -10.15 -9.66 3.20
N SER A 70 -10.45 -8.44 3.66
CA SER A 70 -11.75 -7.79 3.46
C SER A 70 -12.02 -7.42 2.00
N GLU A 71 -11.01 -7.03 1.23
CA GLU A 71 -11.15 -6.67 -0.19
C GLU A 71 -11.22 -7.94 -1.08
N GLY A 72 -10.52 -9.01 -0.71
CA GLY A 72 -10.51 -10.28 -1.46
C GLY A 72 -11.70 -11.20 -1.18
N GLY A 73 -12.36 -11.07 -0.02
CA GLY A 73 -13.50 -11.91 0.38
C GLY A 73 -14.85 -11.54 -0.25
N ASN A 74 -14.87 -10.56 -1.17
CA ASN A 74 -16.09 -10.07 -1.83
C ASN A 74 -16.07 -10.30 -3.35
N ALA A 75 -15.34 -11.33 -3.80
CA ALA A 75 -15.23 -11.75 -5.20
C ALA A 75 -15.93 -13.10 -5.43
#